data_AF-A0AAV3FC76-F1
#
_entry.id   AF-A0AAV3FC76-F1
#
_cell.length_a   1.000
_cell.length_b   1.000
_cell.length_c   1.000
_cell.angle_alpha   90.00
_cell.angle_beta   90.00
_cell.angle_gamma   90.00
#
_symmetry.space_group_name_H-M   'P 1'
#
loop_
_entity.id
_entity.type
_entity.pdbx_description
1 polymer ?
#
loop_
_entity_poly.entity_id
_entity_poly.type
_entity_poly.pdbx_seq_one_letter_code
_entity_poly.pdbx_strand_id
1 'polypeptide(L)' 'MVVVTGKIRGKARPRVCRGHAFTPKDTVQYEKLLRDCYKQQDGRYLEGSIKALIIAYYKKIVSHIVKNVYKP' A
#
# COMPACT_ATOMS: atom_id res chain seq x y z
N MET A 1 -8.15 -5.53 -15.37
CA MET A 1 -8.20 -5.14 -13.94
C MET A 1 -7.06 -5.85 -13.25
N VAL A 2 -6.16 -5.14 -12.59
CA VAL A 2 -5.01 -5.74 -11.89
C VAL A 2 -5.33 -5.82 -10.39
N VAL A 3 -5.28 -7.03 -9.84
CA VAL A 3 -5.58 -7.31 -8.44
C VAL A 3 -4.30 -7.65 -7.70
N VAL A 4 -4.09 -7.00 -6.56
CA VAL A 4 -2.93 -7.27 -5.70
C VAL A 4 -3.41 -7.71 -4.34
N THR A 5 -3.13 -8.95 -3.99
CA THR A 5 -3.48 -9.54 -2.70
C THR A 5 -2.39 -9.31 -1.68
N GLY A 6 -2.77 -9.09 -0.42
CA GLY A 6 -1.84 -8.96 0.70
C GLY A 6 -2.12 -7.73 1.56
N LYS A 7 -1.19 -7.42 2.45
CA LYS A 7 -1.30 -6.26 3.33
C LYS A 7 -1.20 -4.99 2.49
N ILE A 8 -2.28 -4.21 2.45
CA ILE A 8 -2.30 -2.92 1.78
C ILE A 8 -1.35 -1.97 2.50
N ARG A 9 -0.48 -1.31 1.74
CA ARG A 9 0.43 -0.28 2.25
C ARG A 9 0.35 0.96 1.36
N GLY A 10 0.32 2.13 1.99
CA GLY A 10 0.53 3.38 1.27
C GLY A 10 2.00 3.55 0.88
N LYS A 11 2.27 4.38 -0.13
CA LYS A 11 3.64 4.77 -0.49
C LYS A 11 4.26 5.57 0.66
N ALA A 12 5.37 5.11 1.21
CA ALA A 12 6.14 5.90 2.17
C ALA A 12 7.07 6.88 1.44
N ARG A 13 7.34 8.03 2.06
CA ARG A 13 8.36 8.98 1.57
C ARG A 13 9.78 8.43 1.81
N PRO A 14 10.76 8.77 0.95
CA PRO A 14 12.17 8.51 1.23
C PRO A 14 12.56 9.15 2.57
N ARG A 15 13.30 8.40 3.38
CA ARG A 15 13.87 8.90 4.65
C ARG A 15 15.31 9.29 4.40
N VAL A 16 15.75 10.41 4.98
CA VAL A 16 17.14 10.85 4.89
C VAL A 16 17.88 10.44 6.16
N CYS A 17 19.02 9.76 6.00
CA CYS A 17 19.91 9.37 7.09
C CYS A 17 21.36 9.54 6.63
N ARG A 18 22.19 10.20 7.44
CA ARG A 18 23.63 10.41 7.18
C ARG A 18 23.93 10.93 5.76
N GLY A 19 23.15 11.91 5.28
CA GLY A 19 23.32 12.51 3.95
C GLY A 19 22.76 11.68 2.78
N HIS A 20 22.21 10.48 3.02
CA HIS A 20 21.64 9.63 1.98
C HIS A 20 20.13 9.44 2.17
N ALA A 21 19.39 9.53 1.08
CA ALA A 21 17.97 9.19 1.05
C ALA A 21 17.79 7.70 0.77
N PHE A 22 17.00 7.01 1.58
CA PHE A 22 16.60 5.63 1.33
C PHE A 22 15.08 5.46 1.44
N THR A 23 14.53 4.65 0.55
CA THR A 23 13.14 4.20 0.68
C THR A 23 13.11 3.02 1.65
N PRO A 24 12.22 3.00 2.66
CA PRO A 24 12.09 1.86 3.56
C PRO A 24 11.89 0.55 2.80
N LYS A 25 12.57 -0.52 3.23
CA LYS A 25 12.56 -1.86 2.59
C LYS A 25 11.14 -2.35 2.27
N ASP A 26 10.25 -2.15 3.23
CA ASP A 26 8.83 -2.51 3.14
C ASP A 26 8.09 -1.84 1.98
N THR A 27 8.40 -0.57 1.69
CA THR A 27 7.82 0.17 0.56
C THR A 27 8.36 -0.38 -0.76
N VAL A 28 9.67 -0.65 -0.82
CA VAL A 28 10.31 -1.23 -2.01
C VAL A 28 9.72 -2.61 -2.33
N GLN A 29 9.53 -3.45 -1.31
CA GLN A 29 8.92 -4.77 -1.48
C GLN A 29 7.48 -4.67 -1.97
N TYR A 30 6.69 -3.73 -1.43
CA TYR A 30 5.32 -3.53 -1.87
C TYR A 30 5.24 -3.02 -3.32
N GLU A 31 6.08 -2.06 -3.72
CA GLU A 31 6.18 -1.58 -5.10
C GLU A 31 6.61 -2.70 -6.06
N LYS A 32 7.51 -3.58 -5.63
CA LYS A 32 7.88 -4.79 -6.39
C LYS A 32 6.69 -5.73 -6.58
N LEU A 33 5.90 -6.00 -5.53
CA LEU A 33 4.70 -6.83 -5.64
C LEU A 33 3.69 -6.26 -6.65
N LEU A 34 3.42 -4.95 -6.59
CA LEU A 34 2.53 -4.28 -7.55
C LEU A 34 3.01 -4.48 -8.99
N ARG A 35 4.32 -4.31 -9.23
CA ARG A 35 4.94 -4.51 -10.54
C ARG A 35 4.80 -5.94 -11.02
N ASP A 36 5.10 -6.91 -10.16
CA ASP A 36 5.05 -8.33 -10.49
C ASP A 36 3.61 -8.76 -10.83
N CYS A 37 2.62 -8.33 -10.04
CA CYS A 37 1.21 -8.56 -10.32
C CYS A 37 0.75 -7.92 -11.64
N TYR A 38 1.16 -6.66 -11.91
CA TYR A 38 0.83 -6.00 -13.17
C TYR A 38 1.40 -6.75 -14.37
N LYS A 39 2.67 -7.17 -14.30
CA LYS A 39 3.32 -7.95 -15.35
C LYS A 39 2.66 -9.29 -15.61
N GLN A 40 2.20 -9.97 -14.55
CA GLN A 40 1.54 -11.26 -14.65
C GLN A 40 0.10 -11.18 -15.20
N GLN A 41 -0.63 -10.09 -14.93
CA GLN A 41 -2.05 -9.99 -15.25
C GLN A 41 -2.36 -9.14 -16.49
N ASP A 42 -1.51 -8.18 -16.84
CA ASP A 42 -1.70 -7.31 -18.00
C ASP A 42 -0.41 -7.16 -18.80
N GLY A 43 0.65 -6.63 -18.19
CA GLY A 43 2.00 -6.59 -18.76
C GLY A 43 2.21 -5.65 -19.96
N ARG A 44 1.16 -4.97 -20.44
CA ARG A 44 1.28 -4.01 -21.54
C ARG A 44 2.00 -2.74 -21.11
N TYR A 45 2.77 -2.16 -22.04
CA TYR A 45 3.25 -0.79 -21.91
C TYR A 45 2.11 0.16 -22.25
N LEU A 46 1.93 1.20 -21.42
CA LEU A 46 0.89 2.20 -21.62
C LEU A 46 1.53 3.43 -22.26
N GLU A 47 0.91 3.94 -23.33
CA GLU A 47 1.35 5.13 -24.05
C GLU A 47 0.27 6.22 -23.98
N GLY A 48 0.70 7.48 -24.07
CA GLY A 48 -0.20 8.63 -23.98
C GLY A 48 -0.75 8.88 -22.57
N SER A 49 -1.87 9.61 -22.50
CA SER A 49 -2.50 9.97 -21.23
C SER A 49 -3.26 8.80 -20.65
N ILE A 50 -3.01 8.47 -19.37
CA ILE A 50 -3.66 7.37 -18.69
C ILE A 50 -4.61 7.85 -17.58
N LYS A 51 -5.72 7.13 -17.41
CA LYS A 51 -6.64 7.27 -16.27
C LYS A 51 -6.64 5.95 -15.50
N ALA A 52 -6.47 6.03 -14.18
CA ALA A 52 -6.51 4.88 -13.30
C ALA A 52 -7.53 5.09 -12.18
N LEU A 53 -8.26 4.02 -11.84
CA LEU A 53 -9.10 3.93 -10.65
C LEU A 53 -8.47 2.93 -9.69
N ILE A 54 -8.14 3.37 -8.48
CA ILE A 54 -7.54 2.53 -7.45
C ILE A 54 -8.59 2.30 -6.37
N ILE A 55 -8.94 1.02 -6.15
CA ILE A 55 -9.90 0.60 -5.12
C ILE A 55 -9.14 -0.23 -4.09
N ALA A 56 -9.21 0.17 -2.82
CA ALA A 56 -8.52 -0.50 -1.72
C ALA A 56 -9.54 -1.05 -0.71
N TYR A 57 -9.49 -2.35 -0.44
CA TYR A 57 -10.39 -3.02 0.49
C TYR A 57 -9.70 -3.25 1.84
N TYR A 58 -10.08 -2.46 2.84
CA TYR A 58 -9.57 -2.61 4.20
C TYR A 58 -10.50 -3.46 5.05
N LYS A 59 -9.93 -4.31 5.91
CA LYS A 59 -10.72 -4.96 6.96
C LYS A 59 -11.29 -3.88 7.88
N LYS A 60 -12.62 -3.83 8.01
CA LYS A 60 -13.29 -2.95 8.96
C LYS A 60 -12.78 -3.27 10.36
N ILE A 61 -12.12 -2.30 10.99
CA ILE A 61 -11.82 -2.39 12.42
C ILE A 61 -13.09 -1.93 13.13
N VAL A 62 -13.73 -2.85 13.87
CA VAL A 62 -14.77 -2.47 14.81
C VAL A 62 -14.05 -1.88 16.01
N SER A 63 -14.22 -0.58 16.26
CA SER A 63 -13.74 0.04 17.50
C SER A 63 -14.53 -0.57 18.65
N HIS A 64 -13.90 -1.42 19.46
CA HIS A 64 -14.43 -1.75 20.76
C HIS A 64 -14.36 -0.46 21.59
N ILE A 65 -15.51 0.16 21.86
CA ILE A 65 -15.60 1.22 22.87
C ILE A 65 -15.25 0.55 24.20
N VAL A 66 -14.03 0.79 24.70
CA VAL A 66 -13.66 0.43 26.07
C VAL A 66 -14.49 1.32 26.98
N LYS A 67 -15.60 0.79 27.50
CA LYS A 67 -16.32 1.44 28.58
C LYS A 67 -15.44 1.36 29.81
N ASN A 68 -14.76 2.45 30.17
CA ASN A 68 -14.14 2.58 31.48
C ASN A 68 -15.26 2.50 32.52
N VAL A 69 -15.41 1.34 33.16
CA VAL A 69 -16.27 1.17 34.32
C VAL A 69 -15.46 1.71 35.50
N TYR A 70 -15.79 2.92 35.96
CA TYR A 70 -15.34 3.38 37.27
C TYR A 70 -15.92 2.42 38.31
N LYS A 71 -15.05 1.70 39.03
CA LYS A 71 -15.43 0.96 40.24
C LYS A 71 -15.54 1.98 41.39
N PRO A 72 -16.59 1.89 42.23
CA PRO A 72 -16.79 2.75 43.39
C PRO A 72 -15.71 2.51 44.47
#